data_AF-A0A2E1J2F1-F1
#
_entry.id   AF-A0A2E1J2F1-F1
#
_cell.length_a   1.000
_cell.length_b   1.000
_cell.length_c   1.000
_cell.angle_alpha   90.00
_cell.angle_beta   90.00
_cell.angle_gamma   90.00
#
_symmetry.space_group_name_H-M   'P 1'
#
loop_
_entity.id
_entity.type
_entity.pdbx_description
1 polymer ?
#
loop_
_entity_poly.entity_id
_entity_poly.type
_entity_poly.pdbx_seq_one_letter_code
_entity_poly.pdbx_strand_id
1 'polypeptide(L)'
;MNFITQVTLSVIIYFFLRVFLKDRRSSYISSIVSSISYIFLYALSYGGIGNISDMHFIVTGLSLIFLFIAFYEMVSLEKKMLDVKKGEFDNLSSLSIEKGYKIVLKILGVGLLFLILSFLSGFIIQSVFTTNLIIKVIFASIALFIYVITLIGIKRFNLTIKSAVRNLFIALCAVWIAYLGNVLFIYN
;
A
#
# COMPACT_ATOMS: atom_id res chain seq x y z
N MET A 1 10.23 -19.77 -6.82
CA MET A 1 9.98 -19.13 -5.50
C MET A 1 8.49 -18.95 -5.34
N ASN A 2 7.95 -19.11 -4.12
CA ASN A 2 6.53 -18.84 -3.88
C ASN A 2 6.23 -17.35 -4.02
N PHE A 3 5.04 -17.00 -4.51
CA PHE A 3 4.56 -15.61 -4.63
C PHE A 3 4.82 -14.77 -3.37
N ILE A 4 4.47 -15.30 -2.19
CA ILE A 4 4.65 -14.61 -0.90
C ILE A 4 6.14 -14.35 -0.61
N THR A 5 7.03 -15.28 -0.97
CA THR A 5 8.49 -15.10 -0.78
C THR A 5 9.06 -14.01 -1.68
N GLN A 6 8.53 -13.83 -2.89
CA GLN A 6 8.96 -12.75 -3.79
C GLN A 6 8.51 -11.38 -3.29
N VAL A 7 7.27 -11.28 -2.83
CA VAL A 7 6.72 -10.04 -2.25
C VAL A 7 7.50 -9.63 -1.00
N THR A 8 7.72 -10.58 -0.08
CA THR A 8 8.48 -10.31 1.17
C THR A 8 9.92 -9.90 0.90
N LEU A 9 10.62 -10.56 -0.01
CA LEU A 9 11.98 -10.17 -0.40
C LEU A 9 12.03 -8.76 -0.98
N SER A 10 11.04 -8.40 -1.80
CA SER A 10 10.93 -7.06 -2.38
C SER A 10 10.68 -5.98 -1.33
N VAL A 11 9.89 -6.29 -0.29
CA VAL A 11 9.68 -5.40 0.86
C VAL A 11 10.95 -5.27 1.70
N ILE A 12 11.72 -6.35 1.87
CA ILE A 12 13.00 -6.31 2.58
C ILE A 12 14.00 -5.40 1.84
N ILE A 13 14.06 -5.49 0.51
CA ILE A 13 14.89 -4.59 -0.32
C ILE A 13 14.49 -3.13 -0.10
N TYR A 14 13.19 -2.83 -0.03
CA TYR A 14 12.71 -1.50 0.31
C TYR A 14 13.29 -1.01 1.65
N PHE A 15 13.24 -1.83 2.71
CA PHE A 15 13.76 -1.44 4.02
C PHE A 15 15.27 -1.24 4.03
N PHE A 16 16.02 -2.12 3.37
CA PHE A 16 17.46 -1.95 3.24
C PHE A 16 17.78 -0.60 2.59
N LEU A 17 17.17 -0.31 1.44
CA LEU A 17 17.37 0.97 0.76
C LEU A 17 16.93 2.16 1.60
N ARG A 18 15.86 2.02 2.39
CA ARG A 18 15.36 3.07 3.28
C ARG A 18 16.36 3.42 4.38
N VAL A 19 17.09 2.42 4.91
CA VAL A 19 18.12 2.63 5.93
C VAL A 19 19.39 3.26 5.33
N PHE A 20 19.81 2.82 4.14
CA PHE A 20 21.00 3.35 3.47
C PHE A 20 20.79 4.76 2.90
N LEU A 21 19.65 4.99 2.26
CA LEU A 21 19.31 6.29 1.67
C LEU A 21 18.61 7.13 2.74
N LYS A 22 19.36 7.90 3.52
CA LYS A 22 18.80 8.87 4.50
C LYS A 22 18.18 10.12 3.85
N ASP A 23 18.16 10.20 2.51
CA ASP A 23 17.75 11.40 1.78
C ASP A 23 16.22 11.58 1.67
N ARG A 24 15.77 12.81 1.40
CA ARG A 24 14.38 13.23 1.24
C ARG A 24 13.63 12.48 0.13
N ARG A 25 14.33 12.01 -0.90
CA ARG A 25 13.80 11.24 -2.04
C ARG A 25 13.82 9.73 -1.83
N SER A 26 14.39 9.26 -0.73
CA SER A 26 14.61 7.85 -0.43
C SER A 26 13.33 7.01 -0.50
N SER A 27 12.18 7.54 -0.05
CA SER A 27 10.91 6.80 -0.08
C SER A 27 10.46 6.46 -1.51
N TYR A 28 10.57 7.42 -2.43
CA TYR A 28 10.24 7.20 -3.85
C TYR A 28 11.23 6.28 -4.54
N ILE A 29 12.53 6.47 -4.31
CA ILE A 29 13.57 5.64 -4.94
C ILE A 29 13.43 4.20 -4.44
N SER A 30 13.27 4.00 -3.13
CA SER A 30 13.15 2.67 -2.54
C SER A 30 11.88 1.96 -2.99
N SER A 31 10.76 2.65 -3.13
CA SER A 31 9.51 2.05 -3.64
C SER A 31 9.58 1.66 -5.11
N ILE A 32 10.22 2.48 -5.95
CA ILE A 32 10.47 2.15 -7.35
C ILE A 32 11.38 0.92 -7.47
N VAL A 33 12.51 0.91 -6.75
CA VAL A 33 13.46 -0.20 -6.80
C VAL A 33 12.83 -1.50 -6.29
N SER A 34 12.03 -1.45 -5.23
CA SER A 34 11.29 -2.61 -4.73
C SER A 34 10.25 -3.14 -5.72
N SER A 35 9.57 -2.25 -6.44
CA SER A 35 8.62 -2.64 -7.49
C SER A 35 9.33 -3.32 -8.67
N ILE A 36 10.46 -2.76 -9.11
CA ILE A 36 11.29 -3.34 -10.18
C ILE A 36 11.85 -4.69 -9.75
N SER A 37 12.35 -4.79 -8.51
CA SER A 37 12.88 -6.06 -7.99
C SER A 37 11.81 -7.13 -7.97
N TYR A 38 10.57 -6.79 -7.60
CA TYR A 38 9.47 -7.75 -7.62
C TYR A 38 9.17 -8.27 -9.02
N ILE A 39 9.04 -7.37 -10.00
CA ILE A 39 8.78 -7.76 -11.40
C ILE A 39 9.91 -8.65 -11.93
N PHE A 40 11.16 -8.31 -11.61
CA PHE A 40 12.33 -9.09 -12.01
C PHE A 40 12.34 -10.48 -11.37
N LEU A 41 12.10 -10.58 -10.06
CA LEU A 41 12.01 -11.86 -9.35
C LEU A 41 10.85 -12.74 -9.85
N TYR A 42 9.73 -12.11 -10.20
CA TYR A 42 8.61 -12.80 -10.82
C TYR A 42 9.01 -13.39 -12.18
N ALA A 43 9.57 -12.56 -13.07
CA ALA A 43 10.00 -12.99 -14.40
C ALA A 43 11.03 -14.13 -14.35
N LEU A 44 12.01 -14.05 -13.44
CA LEU A 44 13.02 -15.11 -13.26
C LEU A 44 12.42 -16.43 -12.79
N SER A 45 11.43 -16.40 -11.90
CA SER A 45 10.87 -17.62 -11.32
C SER A 45 9.85 -18.31 -12.22
N TYR A 46 9.18 -17.58 -13.12
CA TYR A 46 8.08 -18.10 -13.94
C TYR A 46 8.39 -18.09 -15.44
N GLY A 47 9.61 -17.71 -15.85
CA GLY A 47 10.08 -17.85 -17.23
C GLY A 47 9.56 -16.79 -18.20
N GLY A 48 8.99 -15.69 -17.71
CA GLY A 48 8.49 -14.58 -18.52
C GLY A 48 7.11 -14.08 -18.11
N ILE A 49 6.56 -13.12 -18.85
CA ILE A 49 5.20 -12.57 -18.68
C ILE A 49 4.43 -12.94 -19.94
N GLY A 50 3.68 -14.04 -19.92
CA GLY A 50 3.00 -14.56 -21.11
C GLY A 50 1.49 -14.58 -20.99
N ASN A 51 0.96 -14.88 -19.80
CA ASN A 51 -0.46 -15.14 -19.61
C ASN A 51 -1.19 -14.04 -18.83
N ILE A 52 -2.52 -14.00 -18.96
CA ILE A 52 -3.38 -13.09 -18.18
C ILE A 52 -3.22 -13.32 -16.66
N SER A 53 -2.94 -14.58 -16.27
CA SER A 53 -2.68 -14.96 -14.88
C SER A 53 -1.38 -14.36 -14.35
N ASP A 54 -0.35 -14.26 -15.20
CA ASP A 54 0.91 -13.62 -14.81
C ASP A 54 0.73 -12.12 -14.55
N MET A 55 -0.05 -11.46 -15.40
CA MET A 55 -0.40 -10.06 -15.20
C MET A 55 -1.17 -9.86 -13.89
N HIS A 56 -2.10 -10.76 -13.56
CA HIS A 56 -2.81 -10.71 -12.29
C HIS A 56 -1.84 -10.81 -11.10
N PHE A 57 -0.98 -11.83 -11.06
CA PHE A 57 -0.02 -11.98 -9.96
C PHE A 57 0.96 -10.81 -9.85
N ILE A 58 1.41 -10.24 -10.96
CA ILE A 58 2.27 -9.05 -10.95
C ILE A 58 1.53 -7.87 -10.30
N VAL A 59 0.32 -7.60 -10.76
CA VAL A 59 -0.49 -6.47 -10.29
C VAL A 59 -0.88 -6.66 -8.82
N THR A 60 -1.27 -7.86 -8.40
CA THR A 60 -1.58 -8.18 -7.01
C THR A 60 -0.35 -8.00 -6.12
N GLY A 61 0.82 -8.49 -6.53
CA GLY A 61 2.06 -8.33 -5.76
C GLY A 61 2.48 -6.87 -5.63
N LEU A 62 2.38 -6.08 -6.70
CA LEU A 62 2.64 -4.64 -6.65
C LEU A 62 1.68 -3.92 -5.71
N SER A 63 0.38 -4.25 -5.72
CA SER A 63 -0.59 -3.67 -4.80
C SER A 63 -0.21 -3.91 -3.34
N LEU A 64 0.22 -5.13 -3.00
CA LEU A 64 0.64 -5.51 -1.65
C LEU A 64 1.89 -4.74 -1.22
N ILE A 65 2.89 -4.65 -2.09
CA ILE A 65 4.13 -3.91 -1.82
C ILE A 65 3.83 -2.44 -1.54
N PHE A 66 3.07 -1.77 -2.40
CA PHE A 66 2.75 -0.34 -2.21
C PHE A 66 1.88 -0.07 -0.99
N LEU A 67 0.90 -0.93 -0.69
CA LEU A 67 0.10 -0.81 0.53
C LEU A 67 0.94 -0.99 1.79
N PHE A 68 1.86 -1.96 1.78
CA PHE A 68 2.74 -2.20 2.92
C PHE A 68 3.72 -1.05 3.14
N ILE A 69 4.30 -0.51 2.06
CA ILE A 69 5.17 0.68 2.12
C ILE A 69 4.40 1.89 2.64
N ALA A 70 3.18 2.13 2.13
CA ALA A 70 2.34 3.24 2.59
C ALA A 70 2.01 3.12 4.09
N PHE A 71 1.71 1.90 4.55
CA PHE A 71 1.48 1.61 5.96
C PHE A 71 2.72 1.95 6.82
N TYR A 72 3.89 1.46 6.42
CA TYR A 72 5.13 1.74 7.15
C TYR A 72 5.46 3.24 7.21
N GLU A 73 5.40 3.95 6.07
CA GLU A 73 5.69 5.38 6.01
C GLU A 73 4.72 6.19 6.88
N MET A 74 3.45 5.79 6.94
CA MET A 74 2.47 6.42 7.81
C MET A 74 2.83 6.24 9.29
N VAL A 75 3.18 5.02 9.71
CA VAL A 75 3.59 4.75 11.10
C VAL A 75 4.86 5.54 11.46
N SER A 76 5.84 5.60 10.55
CA SER A 76 7.06 6.41 10.76
C SER A 76 6.74 7.90 10.91
N LEU A 77 5.80 8.41 10.11
CA LEU A 77 5.40 9.81 10.15
C LEU A 77 4.64 10.18 11.45
N GLU A 78 3.77 9.29 11.92
CA GLU A 78 3.07 9.49 13.20
C GLU A 78 4.04 9.46 14.39
N LYS A 79 5.04 8.56 14.38
CA LYS A 79 6.12 8.58 15.39
C LYS A 79 6.84 9.92 15.43
N LYS A 80 7.30 10.41 14.27
CA LYS A 80 7.93 11.74 14.17
C LYS A 80 7.03 12.87 14.67
N MET A 81 5.73 12.81 14.40
CA MET A 81 4.80 13.80 14.90
C MET A 81 4.63 13.75 16.43
N LEU A 82 4.69 12.57 17.04
CA LEU A 82 4.70 12.41 18.49
C LEU A 82 5.98 12.96 19.11
N ASP A 83 7.13 12.71 18.49
CA ASP A 83 8.43 13.21 18.97
C ASP A 83 8.48 14.74 18.93
N VAL A 84 8.00 15.35 17.85
CA VAL A 84 7.85 16.82 17.75
C VAL A 84 6.92 17.39 18.82
N LYS A 85 5.82 16.68 19.15
CA LYS A 85 4.92 17.11 20.23
C LYS A 85 5.56 17.03 21.61
N LYS A 86 6.51 16.10 21.80
CA LYS A 86 7.29 15.95 23.05
C LYS A 86 8.46 16.93 23.14
N GLY A 87 8.72 17.70 22.08
CA GLY A 87 9.86 18.62 22.01
C GLY A 87 11.19 17.92 21.72
N GLU A 88 11.17 16.66 21.28
CA GLU A 88 12.36 15.89 20.90
C GLU A 88 12.73 16.20 19.44
N PHE A 89 13.65 17.13 19.24
CA PHE A 89 14.07 17.60 17.89
C PHE A 89 15.34 16.92 17.35
N ASP A 90 15.99 16.07 18.15
CA ASP A 90 17.30 15.47 17.83
C ASP A 90 17.29 14.59 16.56
N ASN A 91 16.11 14.16 16.09
CA ASN A 91 15.92 13.34 14.90
C ASN A 91 15.08 14.01 13.80
N LEU A 92 15.05 15.35 13.72
CA LEU A 92 14.34 16.02 12.63
C LEU A 92 15.02 15.74 11.28
N SER A 93 14.53 14.71 10.60
CA SER A 93 14.77 14.55 9.17
C SER A 93 14.40 15.86 8.44
N SER A 94 15.18 16.26 7.44
CA SER A 94 15.02 17.49 6.63
C SER A 94 13.66 17.63 5.90
N LEU A 95 12.77 16.64 6.04
CA LEU A 95 11.49 16.55 5.39
C LEU A 95 10.39 17.06 6.35
N SER A 96 9.70 18.13 5.95
CA SER A 96 8.59 18.66 6.74
C SER A 96 7.44 17.66 6.85
N ILE A 97 6.81 17.60 8.02
CA ILE A 97 5.73 16.64 8.33
C ILE A 97 4.61 16.67 7.28
N GLU A 98 4.21 17.86 6.80
CA GLU A 98 3.17 18.01 5.78
C GLU A 98 3.58 17.40 4.42
N LYS A 99 4.85 17.55 4.03
CA LYS A 99 5.37 16.90 2.81
C LYS A 99 5.41 15.39 2.98
N GLY A 100 5.67 14.88 4.18
CA GLY A 100 5.57 13.46 4.51
C GLY A 100 4.17 12.91 4.26
N TYR A 101 3.13 13.59 4.77
CA TYR A 101 1.74 13.19 4.53
C TYR A 101 1.37 13.21 3.04
N LYS A 102 1.86 14.20 2.28
CA LYS A 102 1.67 14.25 0.81
C LYS A 102 2.31 13.05 0.09
N ILE A 103 3.47 12.58 0.57
CA ILE A 103 4.16 11.40 0.00
C ILE A 103 3.35 10.14 0.30
N VAL A 104 2.97 9.93 1.57
CA VAL A 104 2.15 8.78 1.99
C VAL A 104 0.85 8.71 1.17
N LEU A 105 0.16 9.84 1.01
CA LEU A 105 -1.07 9.91 0.22
C LEU A 105 -0.86 9.48 -1.23
N LYS A 106 0.24 9.90 -1.86
CA LYS A 106 0.58 9.51 -3.24
C LYS A 106 0.92 8.03 -3.37
N ILE A 107 1.78 7.51 -2.48
CA ILE A 107 2.17 6.08 -2.47
C ILE A 107 0.92 5.21 -2.28
N LEU A 108 0.06 5.61 -1.35
CA LEU A 108 -1.19 4.91 -1.09
C LEU A 108 -2.13 4.94 -2.29
N GLY A 109 -2.24 6.07 -2.98
CA GLY A 109 -3.00 6.18 -4.23
C GLY A 109 -2.52 5.23 -5.31
N VAL A 110 -1.20 5.08 -5.46
CA VAL A 110 -0.59 4.11 -6.39
C VAL A 110 -0.93 2.68 -5.98
N GLY A 111 -0.82 2.35 -4.70
CA GLY A 111 -1.19 1.03 -4.18
C GLY A 111 -2.67 0.68 -4.42
N LEU A 112 -3.57 1.64 -4.21
CA LEU A 112 -5.01 1.48 -4.48
C LEU A 112 -5.30 1.35 -5.98
N LEU A 113 -4.56 2.04 -6.85
CA LEU A 113 -4.70 1.86 -8.30
C LEU A 113 -4.39 0.42 -8.70
N PHE A 114 -3.25 -0.13 -8.24
CA PHE A 114 -2.91 -1.53 -8.49
C PHE A 114 -3.93 -2.49 -7.88
N LEU A 115 -4.50 -2.15 -6.73
CA LEU A 115 -5.57 -2.94 -6.11
C LEU A 115 -6.79 -3.08 -7.04
N ILE A 116 -7.25 -1.99 -7.66
CA ILE A 116 -8.37 -2.02 -8.64
C ILE A 116 -8.02 -2.95 -9.80
N LEU A 117 -6.82 -2.79 -10.33
CA LEU A 117 -6.34 -3.56 -11.47
C LEU A 117 -6.22 -5.06 -11.12
N SER A 118 -5.87 -5.37 -9.86
CA SER A 118 -5.86 -6.73 -9.31
C SER A 118 -7.25 -7.32 -9.22
N PHE A 119 -8.25 -6.54 -8.81
CA PHE A 119 -9.64 -7.01 -8.78
C PHE A 119 -10.17 -7.26 -10.18
N LEU A 120 -9.96 -6.31 -11.10
CA LEU A 120 -10.42 -6.44 -12.48
C LEU A 120 -9.81 -7.68 -13.17
N SER A 121 -8.51 -7.91 -12.99
CA SER A 121 -7.85 -9.13 -13.49
C SER A 121 -8.32 -10.40 -12.78
N GLY A 122 -8.61 -10.34 -11.47
CA GLY A 122 -9.17 -11.47 -10.72
C GLY A 122 -10.56 -11.88 -11.21
N PHE A 123 -11.41 -10.91 -11.57
CA PHE A 123 -12.72 -11.17 -12.19
C PHE A 123 -12.61 -11.89 -13.54
N ILE A 124 -11.55 -11.64 -14.31
CA ILE A 124 -11.33 -12.25 -15.63
C ILE A 124 -10.85 -13.71 -15.49
N ILE A 125 -10.09 -14.04 -14.44
CA ILE A 125 -9.50 -15.37 -14.24
C ILE A 125 -10.46 -16.33 -13.54
N GLN A 126 -11.28 -15.83 -12.62
CA GLN A 126 -12.15 -16.66 -11.80
C GLN A 126 -13.43 -17.03 -12.57
N SER A 127 -13.67 -18.34 -12.78
CA SER A 127 -14.91 -18.83 -13.40
C SER A 127 -16.06 -19.01 -12.40
N VAL A 128 -15.76 -19.10 -11.10
CA VAL A 128 -16.75 -19.31 -10.03
C VAL A 128 -16.63 -18.23 -8.96
N PHE A 129 -17.70 -17.44 -8.81
CA PHE A 129 -17.81 -16.42 -7.77
C PHE A 129 -18.16 -17.05 -6.43
N THR A 130 -17.19 -17.11 -5.52
CA THR A 130 -17.44 -17.53 -4.14
C THR A 130 -17.86 -16.32 -3.30
N THR A 131 -18.70 -16.54 -2.29
CA THR A 131 -19.16 -15.49 -1.35
C THR A 131 -17.98 -14.73 -0.72
N ASN A 132 -16.88 -15.44 -0.44
CA ASN A 132 -15.66 -14.84 0.08
C ASN A 132 -15.09 -13.80 -0.90
N LEU A 133 -15.00 -14.12 -2.19
CA LEU A 133 -14.47 -13.19 -3.20
C LEU A 133 -15.34 -11.93 -3.34
N ILE A 134 -16.66 -12.07 -3.28
CA ILE A 134 -17.61 -10.94 -3.32
C ILE A 134 -17.36 -9.99 -2.13
N ILE A 135 -17.23 -10.53 -0.92
CA ILE A 135 -16.98 -9.74 0.30
C ILE A 135 -15.65 -8.96 0.17
N LYS A 136 -14.60 -9.58 -0.36
CA LYS A 136 -13.29 -8.91 -0.58
C LYS A 136 -13.38 -7.74 -1.55
N VAL A 137 -14.13 -7.89 -2.63
CA VAL A 137 -14.37 -6.83 -3.62
C VAL A 137 -15.13 -5.66 -3.01
N ILE A 138 -16.17 -5.95 -2.22
CA ILE A 138 -16.97 -4.90 -1.53
C ILE A 138 -16.07 -4.08 -0.60
N PHE A 139 -15.28 -4.74 0.25
CA PHE A 139 -14.39 -4.04 1.18
C PHE A 139 -13.32 -3.19 0.47
N ALA A 140 -12.76 -3.69 -0.62
CA ALA A 140 -11.83 -2.92 -1.43
C ALA A 140 -12.47 -1.72 -2.11
N SER A 141 -13.70 -1.87 -2.62
CA SER A 141 -14.47 -0.78 -3.20
C SER A 141 -14.77 0.31 -2.18
N ILE A 142 -15.10 -0.07 -0.94
CA ILE A 142 -15.30 0.88 0.17
C ILE A 142 -13.99 1.63 0.47
N ALA A 143 -12.87 0.92 0.58
CA ALA A 143 -11.55 1.54 0.82
C ALA A 143 -11.21 2.59 -0.25
N LEU A 144 -11.48 2.27 -1.52
CA LEU A 144 -11.30 3.17 -2.64
C LEU A 144 -12.22 4.38 -2.57
N PHE A 145 -13.49 4.17 -2.25
CA PHE A 145 -14.47 5.25 -2.14
C PHE A 145 -14.05 6.25 -1.06
N ILE A 146 -13.59 5.76 0.10
CA ILE A 146 -13.04 6.60 1.18
C ILE A 146 -11.81 7.37 0.67
N TYR A 147 -10.90 6.72 -0.06
CA TYR A 147 -9.74 7.38 -0.66
C TYR A 147 -10.15 8.53 -1.62
N VAL A 148 -11.08 8.28 -2.54
CA VAL A 148 -11.54 9.30 -3.49
C VAL A 148 -12.21 10.47 -2.77
N ILE A 149 -13.06 10.21 -1.78
CA ILE A 149 -13.68 11.25 -0.95
C ILE A 149 -12.61 12.07 -0.23
N THR A 150 -11.60 11.44 0.37
CA THR A 150 -10.53 12.18 1.05
C THR A 150 -9.71 13.04 0.08
N LEU A 151 -9.45 12.56 -1.13
CA LEU A 151 -8.73 13.32 -2.17
C LEU A 151 -9.53 14.54 -2.64
N ILE A 152 -10.84 14.38 -2.83
CA ILE A 152 -11.76 15.50 -3.13
C ILE A 152 -11.81 16.47 -1.95
N GLY A 153 -11.91 15.96 -0.72
CA GLY A 153 -11.90 16.71 0.53
C GLY A 153 -10.69 17.62 0.67
N ILE A 154 -9.49 17.11 0.38
CA ILE A 154 -8.25 17.90 0.41
C ILE A 154 -8.27 18.99 -0.68
N LYS A 155 -8.68 18.65 -1.91
CA LYS A 155 -8.61 19.59 -3.06
C LYS A 155 -9.71 20.67 -3.04
N ARG A 156 -10.93 20.33 -2.61
CA ARG A 156 -12.10 21.23 -2.70
C ARG A 156 -12.49 21.87 -1.36
N PHE A 157 -12.21 21.22 -0.24
CA PHE A 157 -12.68 21.68 1.09
C PHE A 157 -11.52 22.11 2.02
N ASN A 158 -10.31 22.28 1.49
CA ASN A 158 -9.11 22.66 2.26
C ASN A 158 -8.91 21.82 3.54
N LEU A 159 -9.31 20.54 3.53
CA LEU A 159 -9.07 19.66 4.65
C LEU A 159 -7.56 19.57 4.92
N THR A 160 -7.19 19.67 6.19
CA THR A 160 -5.78 19.49 6.57
C THR A 160 -5.33 18.10 6.17
N ILE A 161 -4.30 18.02 5.33
CA ILE A 161 -3.76 16.77 4.76
C ILE A 161 -3.43 15.77 5.89
N LYS A 162 -2.96 16.30 7.02
CA LYS A 162 -2.74 15.55 8.26
C LYS A 162 -3.97 14.79 8.74
N SER A 163 -5.12 15.45 8.86
CA SER A 163 -6.36 14.82 9.34
C SER A 163 -6.89 13.81 8.31
N ALA A 164 -6.84 14.18 7.03
CA ALA A 164 -7.30 13.33 5.94
C ALA A 164 -6.52 12.01 5.86
N VAL A 165 -5.18 12.05 5.93
CA VAL A 165 -4.35 10.84 5.86
C VAL A 165 -4.50 9.96 7.11
N ARG A 166 -4.68 10.55 8.30
CA ARG A 166 -4.98 9.76 9.53
C ARG A 166 -6.31 9.04 9.45
N ASN A 167 -7.37 9.72 9.02
CA ASN A 167 -8.69 9.11 8.88
C ASN A 167 -8.70 7.99 7.82
N LEU A 168 -7.98 8.22 6.72
CA LEU A 168 -7.79 7.24 5.65
C LEU A 168 -7.03 5.99 6.15
N PHE A 169 -6.01 6.18 6.99
CA PHE A 169 -5.27 5.08 7.59
C PHE A 169 -6.14 4.25 8.55
N ILE A 170 -6.98 4.90 9.37
CA ILE A 170 -7.94 4.21 10.25
C ILE A 170 -8.92 3.38 9.42
N ALA A 171 -9.43 3.95 8.31
CA ALA A 171 -10.32 3.23 7.40
C ALA A 171 -9.64 1.99 6.77
N LEU A 172 -8.37 2.10 6.38
CA LEU A 172 -7.59 0.96 5.87
C LEU A 172 -7.39 -0.14 6.92
N CYS A 173 -7.12 0.24 8.16
CA CYS A 173 -7.00 -0.71 9.27
C CYS A 173 -8.33 -1.43 9.53
N ALA A 174 -9.45 -0.69 9.50
CA ALA A 174 -10.78 -1.27 9.66
C ALA A 174 -11.11 -2.29 8.55
N VAL A 175 -10.73 -2.01 7.31
CA VAL A 175 -10.90 -2.94 6.19
C VAL A 175 -10.05 -4.20 6.37
N TRP A 176 -8.81 -4.06 6.85
CA TRP A 176 -7.95 -5.21 7.18
C TRP A 176 -8.53 -6.08 8.30
N ILE A 177 -9.04 -5.46 9.37
CA ILE A 177 -9.67 -6.17 10.48
C ILE A 177 -10.92 -6.90 9.99
N ALA A 178 -11.74 -6.27 9.15
CA ALA A 178 -12.92 -6.91 8.58
C ALA A 178 -12.55 -8.12 7.69
N TYR A 179 -11.46 -8.03 6.94
CA TYR A 179 -10.96 -9.14 6.13
C TYR A 179 -10.46 -10.31 6.98
N LEU A 180 -9.72 -10.05 8.08
CA LEU A 180 -9.30 -11.09 9.02
C LEU A 180 -10.49 -11.70 9.77
N GLY A 181 -11.45 -10.86 10.18
CA GLY A 181 -12.71 -11.30 10.79
C GLY A 181 -13.50 -12.22 9.86
N ASN A 182 -13.55 -11.93 8.57
CA ASN A 182 -14.22 -12.80 7.59
C ASN A 182 -13.65 -14.23 7.56
N VAL A 183 -12.33 -14.38 7.74
CA VAL A 183 -11.71 -15.71 7.84
C VAL A 183 -12.14 -16.41 9.13
N LEU A 184 -12.20 -15.69 10.25
CA LEU A 184 -12.60 -16.24 11.55
C LEU A 184 -14.09 -16.60 11.64
N PHE A 185 -14.98 -15.89 10.95
CA PHE A 185 -16.43 -16.12 11.02
C PHE A 185 -16.96 -17.13 9.98
N ILE A 186 -16.22 -17.41 8.90
CA ILE A 186 -16.65 -18.32 7.83
C ILE A 186 -16.00 -19.70 7.93
N TYR A 187 -14.79 -19.80 8.51
CA TYR A 187 -14.04 -21.07 8.63
C TYR A 187 -14.06 -21.69 10.03
N ASN A 188 -14.78 -21.07 10.98
CA ASN A 188 -15.21 -21.64 12.27
C ASN A 188 -16.73 -21.75 12.27
#